data_AF-A0A218PU53-F1
#
_entry.id   AF-A0A218PU53-F1
#
_cell.length_a   1.000
_cell.length_b   1.000
_cell.length_c   1.000
_cell.angle_alpha   90.00
_cell.angle_beta   90.00
_cell.angle_gamma   90.00
#
_symmetry.space_group_name_H-M   'P 1'
#
loop_
_entity.id
_entity.type
_entity.pdbx_description
1 polymer ?
#
loop_
_entity_poly.entity_id
_entity_poly.type
_entity_poly.pdbx_seq_one_letter_code
_entity_poly.pdbx_strand_id
1 'polypeptide(L)'
;MSAEIIWLADVRTRRTSKEASQPFVDTAPLVSENPPRFHFWTGASGKRYVHTVYSLFDCPAIEDANYILVRRTNKAARTVLAIGRLRNQNATLNLAEIRQHASALGADEVHVHLLAASEQEALAVEEDLITAQFSAGPRSA
;
A
#
# COMPACT_ATOMS: atom_id res chain seq x y z
N MET A 1 -3.46 27.87 10.72
CA MET A 1 -3.48 26.47 10.23
C MET A 1 -3.59 26.53 8.72
N SER A 2 -2.51 26.23 8.01
CA SER A 2 -2.46 26.24 6.55
C SER A 2 -1.49 25.15 6.12
N ALA A 3 -2.01 24.08 5.50
CA ALA A 3 -1.20 23.03 4.92
C ALA A 3 -0.83 23.47 3.48
N GLU A 4 0.46 23.65 3.22
CA GLU A 4 0.96 23.97 1.87
C GLU A 4 1.02 22.71 1.00
N ILE A 5 0.44 22.81 -0.19
CA ILE A 5 0.45 21.78 -1.23
C ILE A 5 1.79 21.87 -1.96
N ILE A 6 2.67 20.90 -1.76
CA ILE A 6 3.96 20.82 -2.47
C ILE A 6 3.68 20.34 -3.91
N TRP A 7 3.83 21.24 -4.88
CA TRP A 7 3.74 20.95 -6.31
C TRP A 7 4.99 20.20 -6.80
N LEU A 8 4.80 19.01 -7.38
CA LEU A 8 5.84 18.10 -7.88
C LEU A 8 6.60 18.57 -9.15
N ALA A 9 6.45 19.82 -9.58
CA ALA A 9 7.02 20.29 -10.84
C ALA A 9 8.51 20.70 -10.78
N ASP A 10 9.07 20.99 -9.60
CA ASP A 10 10.42 21.57 -9.50
C ASP A 10 11.59 20.57 -9.46
N VAL A 11 11.31 19.26 -9.50
CA VAL A 11 12.37 18.22 -9.41
C VAL A 11 13.14 18.06 -10.73
N ARG A 12 12.60 18.52 -11.87
CA ARG A 12 13.26 18.34 -13.18
C ARG A 12 14.39 19.33 -13.46
N THR A 13 14.43 20.48 -12.80
CA THR A 13 15.36 21.56 -13.16
C THR A 13 16.71 21.50 -12.41
N ARG A 14 16.82 20.68 -11.36
CA ARG A 14 18.09 20.51 -10.60
C ARG A 14 18.98 19.35 -11.08
N ARG A 15 18.49 18.51 -11.99
CA ARG A 15 19.26 17.36 -12.49
C ARG A 15 20.24 17.72 -13.62
N THR A 16 19.92 18.74 -14.41
CA THR A 16 20.64 19.08 -15.64
C THR A 16 22.01 19.70 -15.43
N SER A 17 22.34 20.22 -14.24
CA SER A 17 23.61 20.89 -13.98
C SER A 17 24.68 20.04 -13.26
N LYS A 18 24.38 18.78 -12.91
CA LYS A 18 25.34 17.87 -12.24
C LYS A 18 25.82 16.70 -13.11
N GLU A 19 25.37 16.64 -14.37
CA GLU A 19 25.50 15.47 -15.25
C GLU A 19 26.57 15.64 -16.36
N ALA A 20 27.48 16.61 -16.23
CA ALA A 20 28.51 16.86 -17.26
C ALA A 20 29.86 16.17 -17.00
N SER A 21 30.00 15.31 -15.98
CA SER A 21 31.32 14.74 -15.65
C SER A 21 31.27 13.38 -14.92
N GLN A 22 30.50 12.43 -15.42
CA GLN A 22 30.66 11.03 -14.99
C GLN A 22 30.59 10.08 -16.19
N PRO A 23 31.54 9.13 -16.33
CA PRO A 23 31.51 8.15 -17.40
C PRO A 23 30.25 7.29 -17.29
N PHE A 24 29.54 7.16 -18.41
CA PHE A 24 28.30 6.41 -18.52
C PHE A 24 28.60 4.91 -18.37
N VAL A 25 28.45 4.39 -17.16
CA VAL A 25 28.43 2.94 -16.91
C VAL A 25 27.01 2.48 -17.18
N ASP A 26 26.84 1.65 -18.21
CA ASP A 26 25.58 1.02 -18.61
C ASP A 26 25.09 0.10 -17.48
N THR A 27 24.42 0.70 -16.50
CA THR A 27 23.85 -0.01 -15.36
C THR A 27 22.35 -0.03 -15.63
N ALA A 28 21.88 -1.12 -16.22
CA ALA A 28 20.45 -1.43 -16.23
C ALA A 28 19.90 -1.19 -14.81
N PRO A 29 18.78 -0.47 -14.63
CA PRO A 29 18.34 -0.10 -13.30
C PRO A 29 18.10 -1.38 -12.50
N LEU A 30 18.91 -1.59 -11.46
CA LEU A 30 18.66 -2.57 -10.42
C LEU A 30 17.28 -2.22 -9.86
N VAL A 31 16.26 -2.97 -10.29
CA VAL A 31 14.90 -2.84 -9.76
C VAL A 31 15.02 -3.12 -8.28
N SER A 32 15.02 -2.05 -7.48
CA SER A 32 15.23 -2.06 -6.04
C SER A 32 14.56 -3.29 -5.43
N GLU A 33 15.33 -4.12 -4.76
CA GLU A 33 14.83 -5.37 -4.16
C GLU A 33 13.78 -5.11 -3.07
N ASN A 34 13.77 -3.88 -2.54
CA ASN A 34 12.82 -3.44 -1.54
C ASN A 34 11.47 -3.09 -2.19
N PRO A 35 10.33 -3.65 -1.72
CA PRO A 35 9.01 -3.27 -2.20
C PRO A 35 8.81 -1.75 -2.13
N PRO A 36 8.03 -1.17 -3.07
CA PRO A 36 7.69 0.25 -3.02
C PRO A 36 6.98 0.55 -1.70
N ARG A 37 7.43 1.60 -1.01
CA ARG A 37 6.91 2.00 0.32
C ARG A 37 5.40 2.30 0.32
N PHE A 38 4.85 2.69 -0.83
CA PHE A 38 3.44 3.00 -0.99
C PHE A 38 2.82 2.28 -2.18
N HIS A 39 1.56 1.89 -2.04
CA HIS A 39 0.75 1.30 -3.10
C HIS A 39 -0.66 1.92 -3.14
N PHE A 40 -1.20 2.13 -4.34
CA PHE A 40 -2.56 2.65 -4.51
C PHE A 40 -3.50 1.53 -4.92
N TRP A 41 -4.55 1.31 -4.15
CA TRP A 41 -5.65 0.46 -4.53
C TRP A 41 -6.84 1.30 -4.96
N THR A 42 -7.50 0.89 -6.04
CA THR A 42 -8.69 1.58 -6.55
C THR A 42 -9.92 0.84 -6.05
N GLY A 43 -10.82 1.53 -5.35
CA GLY A 43 -12.12 0.97 -4.94
C GLY A 43 -13.13 0.95 -6.09
N ALA A 44 -14.28 0.31 -5.89
CA ALA A 44 -15.31 0.15 -6.92
C ALA A 44 -15.90 1.51 -7.34
N SER A 45 -15.88 2.48 -6.44
CA SER A 45 -16.24 3.88 -6.66
C SER A 45 -15.28 4.63 -7.59
N GLY A 46 -14.12 4.05 -7.91
CA GLY A 46 -13.03 4.70 -8.65
C GLY A 46 -12.10 5.56 -7.79
N LYS A 47 -12.39 5.71 -6.49
CA LYS A 47 -11.47 6.37 -5.54
C LYS A 47 -10.18 5.57 -5.40
N ARG A 48 -9.07 6.27 -5.19
CA ARG A 48 -7.74 5.68 -5.00
C ARG A 48 -7.29 5.86 -3.56
N TYR A 49 -7.01 4.75 -2.90
CA TYR A 49 -6.60 4.69 -1.51
C TYR A 49 -5.10 4.38 -1.43
N VAL A 50 -4.33 5.32 -0.89
CA VAL A 50 -2.90 5.11 -0.65
C VAL A 50 -2.71 4.22 0.57
N HIS A 51 -1.84 3.22 0.43
CA HIS A 51 -1.45 2.31 1.49
C HIS A 51 0.06 2.34 1.67
N THR A 52 0.52 2.26 2.92
CA THR A 52 1.92 1.95 3.22
C THR A 52 2.10 0.44 3.16
N VAL A 53 3.14 -0.02 2.47
CA VAL A 53 3.43 -1.45 2.31
C VAL A 53 4.44 -1.88 3.36
N TYR A 54 4.07 -2.89 4.14
CA TYR A 54 4.94 -3.53 5.13
C TYR A 54 5.14 -5.00 4.79
N SER A 55 6.32 -5.53 5.10
CA SER A 55 6.48 -6.97 5.27
C SER A 55 5.71 -7.43 6.53
N LEU A 56 5.42 -8.72 6.67
CA LEU A 56 4.80 -9.26 7.89
C LEU A 56 5.64 -8.97 9.15
N PHE A 57 6.96 -8.91 9.00
CA PHE A 57 7.89 -8.69 10.10
C PHE A 57 7.98 -7.22 10.49
N ASP A 58 7.91 -6.32 9.52
CA ASP A 58 8.08 -4.87 9.72
C ASP A 58 6.75 -4.12 9.92
N CYS A 59 5.62 -4.81 9.82
CA CYS A 59 4.32 -4.20 10.10
C CYS A 59 4.27 -3.70 11.56
N PRO A 60 4.07 -2.39 11.79
CA PRO A 60 4.02 -1.86 13.15
C PRO A 60 2.71 -2.22 13.83
N ALA A 61 2.66 -2.06 15.15
CA ALA A 61 1.43 -2.11 15.92
C ALA A 61 0.62 -0.83 15.67
N ILE A 62 -0.64 -0.97 15.25
CA ILE A 62 -1.50 0.15 14.84
C ILE A 62 -2.87 -0.02 15.51
N GLU A 63 -3.47 1.09 15.94
CA GLU A 63 -4.76 1.10 16.63
C GLU A 63 -5.93 1.16 15.65
N ASP A 64 -5.87 2.07 14.67
CA ASP A 64 -6.94 2.28 13.69
C ASP A 64 -6.37 2.35 12.27
N ALA A 65 -6.88 1.48 11.39
CA ALA A 65 -6.50 1.39 9.99
C ALA A 65 -7.42 0.44 9.21
N ASN A 66 -7.48 0.66 7.90
CA ASN A 66 -7.81 -0.40 6.96
C ASN A 66 -6.53 -1.15 6.56
N TYR A 67 -6.64 -2.45 6.31
CA TYR A 67 -5.53 -3.26 5.84
C TYR A 67 -5.94 -4.18 4.70
N ILE A 68 -4.96 -4.50 3.86
CA ILE A 68 -5.07 -5.49 2.78
C ILE A 68 -3.93 -6.48 2.94
N LEU A 69 -4.26 -7.77 3.00
CA LEU A 69 -3.32 -8.86 2.97
C LEU A 69 -3.07 -9.24 1.53
N VAL A 70 -1.80 -9.28 1.14
CA VAL A 70 -1.38 -9.48 -0.24
C VAL A 70 -0.40 -10.63 -0.32
N ARG A 71 -0.48 -11.42 -1.38
CA ARG A 71 0.59 -12.31 -1.83
C ARG A 71 1.23 -11.76 -3.09
N ARG A 72 2.54 -11.64 -3.09
CA ARG A 72 3.33 -11.22 -4.24
C ARG A 72 3.87 -12.45 -4.97
N THR A 73 3.30 -12.76 -6.14
CA THR A 73 3.75 -13.90 -6.96
C THR A 73 5.01 -13.60 -7.78
N ASN A 74 5.26 -12.33 -8.12
CA ASN A 74 6.50 -11.83 -8.74
C ASN A 74 6.67 -10.33 -8.45
N LYS A 75 7.76 -9.67 -8.91
CA LYS A 75 8.03 -8.24 -8.59
C LYS A 75 6.89 -7.27 -8.96
N ALA A 76 5.95 -7.65 -9.84
CA ALA A 76 4.88 -6.77 -10.31
C ALA A 76 3.47 -7.19 -9.88
N ALA A 77 3.20 -8.49 -9.77
CA ALA A 77 1.86 -9.02 -9.52
C ALA A 77 1.55 -9.15 -8.02
N ARG A 78 0.45 -8.52 -7.60
CA ARG A 78 -0.07 -8.54 -6.24
C ARG A 78 -1.46 -9.17 -6.25
N THR A 79 -1.59 -10.27 -5.54
CA THR A 79 -2.88 -10.94 -5.34
C THR A 79 -3.43 -10.52 -3.99
N VAL A 80 -4.62 -9.92 -3.98
CA VAL A 80 -5.33 -9.60 -2.75
C VAL A 80 -5.89 -10.89 -2.16
N LEU A 81 -5.55 -11.17 -0.90
CA LEU A 81 -6.00 -12.36 -0.17
C LEU A 81 -7.11 -12.04 0.83
N ALA A 82 -7.03 -10.88 1.48
CA ALA A 82 -8.06 -10.40 2.38
C ALA A 82 -8.00 -8.88 2.49
N ILE A 83 -9.13 -8.29 2.86
CA ILE A 83 -9.29 -6.86 3.15
C ILE A 83 -10.03 -6.78 4.47
N GLY A 84 -9.63 -5.85 5.33
CA GLY A 84 -10.30 -5.65 6.61
C GLY A 84 -10.01 -4.29 7.21
N ARG A 85 -10.55 -4.08 8.42
CA ARG A 85 -10.26 -2.95 9.29
C ARG A 85 -9.91 -3.41 10.69
N LEU A 86 -9.07 -2.64 11.36
CA LEU A 86 -8.75 -2.83 12.77
C LEU A 86 -9.98 -2.50 13.63
N ARG A 87 -10.19 -3.28 14.69
CA ARG A 87 -11.38 -3.16 15.56
C ARG A 87 -11.04 -3.09 17.04
N ASN A 88 -9.82 -3.48 17.43
CA ASN A 88 -9.41 -3.45 18.82
C ASN A 88 -8.75 -2.12 19.15
N GLN A 89 -9.00 -1.61 20.37
CA GLN A 89 -8.28 -0.45 20.91
C GLN A 89 -6.83 -0.80 21.31
N ASN A 90 -6.41 -2.06 21.21
CA ASN A 90 -5.06 -2.51 21.54
C ASN A 90 -4.26 -2.78 20.27
N ALA A 91 -3.24 -1.95 20.02
CA ALA A 91 -2.40 -2.03 18.83
C ALA A 91 -1.66 -3.36 18.66
N THR A 92 -1.24 -3.98 19.76
CA THR A 92 -0.50 -5.26 19.72
C THR A 92 -1.42 -6.44 19.42
N LEU A 93 -2.68 -6.40 19.88
CA LEU A 93 -3.69 -7.39 19.54
C LEU A 93 -4.05 -7.31 18.05
N ASN A 94 -4.24 -6.10 17.52
CA ASN A 94 -4.46 -5.88 16.09
C ASN A 94 -3.32 -6.46 15.24
N LEU A 95 -2.07 -6.22 15.64
CA LEU A 95 -0.91 -6.76 14.93
C LEU A 95 -0.86 -8.30 14.99
N ALA A 96 -1.20 -8.89 16.14
CA ALA A 96 -1.25 -10.33 16.31
C ALA A 96 -2.32 -10.96 15.39
N GLU A 97 -3.52 -10.39 15.33
CA GLU A 97 -4.60 -10.83 14.45
C GLU A 97 -4.22 -10.71 12.97
N ILE A 98 -3.63 -9.58 12.55
CA ILE A 98 -3.13 -9.40 11.18
C ILE A 98 -2.13 -10.50 10.84
N ARG A 99 -1.14 -10.76 11.71
CA ARG A 99 -0.10 -11.77 11.46
C ARG A 99 -0.65 -13.19 11.42
N GLN A 100 -1.55 -13.52 12.33
CA GLN A 100 -2.23 -14.81 12.34
C GLN A 100 -3.00 -15.02 11.03
N HIS A 101 -3.79 -14.02 10.62
CA HIS A 101 -4.61 -14.10 9.42
C HIS A 101 -3.75 -14.15 8.15
N ALA A 102 -2.71 -13.33 8.10
CA ALA A 102 -1.71 -13.35 7.04
C ALA A 102 -1.04 -14.72 6.91
N SER A 103 -0.63 -15.33 8.02
CA SER A 103 -0.03 -16.66 8.02
C SER A 103 -1.02 -17.73 7.51
N ALA A 104 -2.29 -17.66 7.91
CA ALA A 104 -3.31 -18.63 7.50
C ALA A 104 -3.60 -18.58 5.99
N LEU A 105 -3.58 -17.38 5.40
CA LEU A 105 -3.78 -17.17 3.96
C LEU A 105 -2.47 -17.24 3.15
N GLY A 106 -1.33 -17.21 3.85
CA GLY A 106 0.03 -17.09 3.34
C GLY A 106 0.28 -15.79 2.56
N ALA A 107 -0.19 -14.68 3.11
CA ALA A 107 0.21 -13.34 2.66
C ALA A 107 1.70 -13.09 2.95
N ASP A 108 2.33 -12.22 2.18
CA ASP A 108 3.72 -11.78 2.35
C ASP A 108 3.83 -10.26 2.59
N GLU A 109 2.83 -9.50 2.17
CA GLU A 109 2.74 -8.04 2.35
C GLU A 109 1.45 -7.67 3.11
N VAL A 110 1.56 -6.65 3.99
CA VAL A 110 0.43 -5.98 4.64
C VAL A 110 0.41 -4.55 4.15
N HIS A 111 -0.66 -4.17 3.48
CA HIS A 111 -0.86 -2.83 2.95
C HIS A 111 -1.80 -2.10 3.90
N VAL A 112 -1.35 -1.01 4.52
CA VAL A 112 -2.11 -0.30 5.54
C VAL A 112 -2.53 1.09 5.08
N HIS A 113 -3.81 1.39 5.19
CA HIS A 113 -4.38 2.72 4.94
C HIS A 113 -4.80 3.38 6.26
N LEU A 114 -4.27 4.59 6.50
CA LEU A 114 -4.38 5.33 7.77
C LEU A 114 -5.13 6.67 7.62
N LEU A 115 -5.79 6.92 6.49
CA LEU A 115 -6.37 8.24 6.19
C LEU A 115 -7.88 8.31 6.41
N ALA A 116 -8.52 7.23 6.87
CA ALA A 116 -9.90 7.29 7.32
C ALA A 116 -9.99 8.12 8.61
N ALA A 117 -10.84 9.14 8.61
CA ALA A 117 -11.01 10.06 9.74
C ALA A 117 -12.05 9.58 10.77
N SER A 118 -12.79 8.50 10.46
CA SER A 118 -13.82 7.93 11.32
C SER A 118 -14.02 6.45 11.06
N GLU A 119 -14.67 5.75 11.99
CA GLU A 119 -15.06 4.35 11.80
C GLU A 119 -15.98 4.17 10.59
N GLN A 120 -16.88 5.13 10.35
CA GLN A 120 -17.78 5.11 9.20
C GLN A 120 -17.01 5.25 7.88
N GLU A 121 -15.98 6.11 7.85
CA GLU A 121 -15.11 6.22 6.68
C GLU A 121 -14.28 4.95 6.49
N ALA A 122 -13.73 4.38 7.57
CA ALA A 122 -12.99 3.12 7.49
C ALA A 122 -13.86 1.97 6.97
N LEU A 123 -15.13 1.88 7.40
CA LEU A 123 -16.08 0.91 6.87
C LEU A 123 -16.35 1.15 5.38
N ALA A 124 -16.59 2.40 4.96
CA ALA A 124 -16.82 2.73 3.56
C ALA A 124 -15.60 2.40 2.67
N VAL A 125 -14.38 2.63 3.17
CA VAL A 125 -13.12 2.24 2.49
C VAL A 125 -13.03 0.73 2.35
N GLU A 126 -13.31 -0.01 3.43
CA GLU A 126 -13.31 -1.49 3.46
C GLU A 126 -14.28 -2.05 2.41
N GLU A 127 -15.54 -1.61 2.41
CA GLU A 127 -16.58 -2.08 1.49
C GLU A 127 -16.25 -1.75 0.03
N ASP A 128 -15.77 -0.54 -0.25
CA ASP A 128 -15.42 -0.10 -1.60
C ASP A 128 -14.26 -0.91 -2.19
N LEU A 129 -13.26 -1.22 -1.36
CA LEU A 129 -12.13 -2.06 -1.73
C LEU A 129 -12.54 -3.52 -1.90
N ILE A 130 -13.34 -4.10 -0.99
CA ILE A 130 -13.85 -5.47 -1.13
C ILE A 130 -14.60 -5.62 -2.45
N THR A 131 -15.48 -4.67 -2.76
CA THR A 131 -16.27 -4.67 -3.99
C THR A 131 -15.37 -4.63 -5.23
N ALA A 132 -14.35 -3.76 -5.25
CA ALA A 132 -13.42 -3.70 -6.38
C ALA A 132 -12.63 -5.00 -6.58
N GLN A 133 -12.13 -5.59 -5.49
CA GLN A 133 -11.11 -6.64 -5.58
C GLN A 133 -11.69 -8.05 -5.64
N PHE A 134 -12.91 -8.26 -5.13
CA PHE A 134 -13.52 -9.58 -5.09
C PHE A 134 -14.81 -9.68 -5.92
N SER A 135 -15.50 -8.57 -6.20
CA SER A 135 -16.75 -8.61 -6.99
C SER A 135 -16.52 -8.38 -8.49
N ALA A 136 -15.34 -7.90 -8.90
CA ALA A 136 -14.93 -7.92 -10.29
C ALA A 136 -14.44 -9.33 -10.68
N GLY A 137 -15.31 -10.13 -11.29
CA GLY A 137 -14.88 -11.33 -12.03
C GLY A 137 -13.81 -10.98 -13.07
N PRO A 138 -13.02 -11.96 -13.56
CA PRO A 138 -11.85 -11.69 -14.40
C PRO A 138 -12.25 -10.80 -15.57
N ARG A 139 -11.69 -9.58 -15.61
CA ARG A 139 -11.78 -8.74 -16.79
C ARG A 139 -10.91 -9.40 -17.86
N SER A 140 -11.54 -10.23 -18.70
CA SER A 140 -10.94 -10.75 -19.92
C SER A 140 -10.37 -9.57 -20.71
N ALA A 141 -9.06 -9.63 -20.94
CA ALA A 141 -8.37 -8.80 -21.92
C ALA A 141 -8.69 -9.29 -23.33
#